data_AF-A0A853T2A3-F1
#
_entry.id   AF-A0A853T2A3-F1
#
_cell.length_a   1.000
_cell.length_b   1.000
_cell.length_c   1.000
_cell.angle_alpha   90.00
_cell.angle_beta   90.00
_cell.angle_gamma   90.00
#
_symmetry.space_group_name_H-M   'P 1'
#
loop_
_entity.id
_entity.type
_entity.pdbx_description
1 polymer ?
#
loop_
_entity_poly.entity_id
_entity_poly.type
_entity_poly.pdbx_seq_one_letter_code
_entity_poly.pdbx_strand_id
1 'polypeptide(L)'
;MQPMSSPSQLHPALAQVRQLGLITDDELDDAIAELDIIELQRSHNEEEDIDVPELAADAGLVDTLAWLLLTDLLPQHGFLQRVRDLPRQHDGAALLERQQLAADALRQVNRQAIDTLYDEDLIDQWQRDAAHASLPADRLLASPVAALCDMLRQGTLSAPQFEALRLRARQRGSELAVIIIDAAARQTRRELPAHARPGTWVKAALILLVLAFAASAMISKQVPTPTAATAEQGAERHDLQQRAAQAVESARLPGAGPDLSVTVEQDGAAPPAR
;
A
#
# COMPACT_ATOMS: atom_id res chain seq x y z
N MET A 1 48.62 -29.69 10.23
CA MET A 1 47.23 -30.06 10.58
C MET A 1 46.84 -29.20 11.76
N GLN A 2 46.23 -28.04 11.47
CA GLN A 2 45.61 -27.22 12.51
C GLN A 2 44.33 -27.93 12.98
N PRO A 3 43.97 -27.82 14.27
CA PRO A 3 42.72 -28.37 14.75
C PRO A 3 41.57 -27.63 14.06
N MET A 4 40.64 -28.38 13.48
CA MET A 4 39.37 -27.83 13.01
C MET A 4 38.68 -27.15 14.19
N SER A 5 38.38 -25.86 14.05
CA SER A 5 37.61 -25.10 15.01
C SER A 5 36.35 -25.86 15.40
N SER A 6 36.06 -25.89 16.70
CA SER A 6 34.91 -26.56 17.26
C SER A 6 33.61 -26.01 16.66
N PRO A 7 32.55 -26.82 16.53
CA PRO A 7 31.27 -26.32 16.02
C PRO A 7 30.82 -25.13 16.86
N SER A 8 30.50 -24.06 16.15
CA SER A 8 30.05 -22.76 16.63
C SER A 8 29.03 -22.92 17.76
N GLN A 9 29.27 -22.25 18.89
CA GLN A 9 28.29 -22.22 19.96
C GLN A 9 27.03 -21.55 19.41
N LEU A 10 25.97 -22.35 19.27
CA LEU A 10 24.65 -21.89 18.85
C LEU A 10 24.26 -20.63 19.65
N HIS A 11 24.04 -19.52 18.95
CA HIS A 11 23.67 -18.26 19.61
C HIS A 11 22.39 -18.50 20.44
N PRO A 12 22.39 -18.21 21.75
CA PRO A 12 21.31 -18.62 22.65
C PRO A 12 19.95 -18.05 22.22
N ALA A 13 19.95 -16.82 21.70
CA ALA A 13 18.73 -16.19 21.20
C ALA A 13 18.22 -16.86 19.91
N LEU A 14 19.09 -17.31 18.99
CA LEU A 14 18.67 -18.05 17.79
C LEU A 14 18.00 -19.37 18.16
N ALA A 15 18.60 -20.10 19.11
CA ALA A 15 18.04 -21.33 19.66
C ALA A 15 16.63 -21.10 20.24
N GLN A 16 16.46 -20.00 20.98
CA GLN A 16 15.20 -19.67 21.64
C GLN A 16 14.13 -19.18 20.65
N VAL A 17 14.50 -18.35 19.66
CA VAL A 17 13.58 -17.94 18.58
C VAL A 17 13.09 -19.16 17.79
N ARG A 18 13.97 -20.15 17.55
CA ARG A 18 13.60 -21.44 16.94
C ARG A 18 12.63 -22.24 17.81
N GLN A 19 12.89 -22.36 19.11
CA GLN A 19 12.00 -23.04 20.06
C GLN A 19 10.62 -22.37 20.16
N LEU A 20 10.56 -21.06 20.00
CA LEU A 20 9.31 -20.30 19.93
C LEU A 20 8.53 -20.54 18.63
N GLY A 21 9.12 -21.20 17.63
CA GLY A 21 8.49 -21.48 16.34
C GLY A 21 8.41 -20.26 15.42
N LEU A 22 9.21 -19.22 15.70
CA LEU A 22 9.24 -18.00 14.90
C LEU A 22 10.16 -18.14 13.68
N ILE A 23 11.11 -19.07 13.71
CA ILE A 23 11.98 -19.46 12.58
C ILE A 23 11.93 -20.98 12.34
N THR A 24 12.31 -21.42 11.13
CA THR A 24 12.46 -22.84 10.76
C THR A 24 13.85 -23.39 11.10
N ASP A 25 14.05 -24.70 10.96
CA ASP A 25 15.39 -25.30 11.07
C ASP A 25 16.31 -24.80 9.95
N ASP A 26 15.80 -24.74 8.71
CA ASP A 26 16.58 -24.22 7.57
C ASP A 26 17.02 -22.76 7.79
N GLU A 27 16.13 -21.89 8.27
CA GLU A 27 16.44 -20.48 8.59
C GLU A 27 17.44 -20.37 9.76
N LEU A 28 17.44 -21.33 10.69
CA LEU A 28 18.41 -21.39 11.77
C LEU A 28 19.79 -21.82 11.23
N ASP A 29 19.84 -22.83 10.37
CA ASP A 29 21.09 -23.31 9.76
C ASP A 29 21.73 -22.22 8.89
N ASP A 30 20.92 -21.50 8.09
CA ASP A 30 21.38 -20.35 7.29
C ASP A 30 21.94 -19.24 8.19
N ALA A 31 21.29 -18.96 9.33
CA ALA A 31 21.76 -17.95 10.27
C ALA A 31 23.08 -18.33 10.96
N ILE A 32 23.26 -19.60 11.31
CA ILE A 32 24.53 -20.09 11.86
C ILE A 32 25.63 -19.97 10.82
N ALA A 33 25.36 -20.36 9.57
CA ALA A 33 26.32 -20.25 8.48
C ALA A 33 26.75 -18.79 8.24
N GLU A 34 25.82 -17.84 8.30
CA GLU A 34 26.15 -16.40 8.17
C GLU A 34 27.02 -15.90 9.32
N LEU A 35 26.73 -16.30 10.57
CA LEU A 35 27.56 -15.94 11.72
C LEU A 35 28.98 -16.50 11.60
N ASP A 36 29.12 -17.75 11.11
CA ASP A 36 30.43 -18.36 10.87
C ASP A 36 31.22 -17.61 9.79
N ILE A 37 30.54 -17.11 8.75
CA ILE A 37 31.15 -16.29 7.70
C ILE A 37 31.64 -14.96 8.29
N ILE A 38 30.83 -14.29 9.10
CA ILE A 38 31.20 -13.02 9.76
C ILE A 38 32.39 -13.23 10.71
N GLU A 39 32.39 -14.30 11.50
CA GLU A 39 33.52 -14.62 12.40
C GLU A 39 34.80 -14.90 11.61
N LEU A 40 34.70 -15.63 10.49
CA LEU A 40 35.84 -15.88 9.61
C LEU A 40 36.38 -14.57 9.01
N GLN A 41 35.50 -13.70 8.52
CA GLN A 41 35.87 -12.38 8.01
C GLN A 41 36.61 -11.54 9.07
N ARG A 42 36.08 -11.51 10.30
CA ARG A 42 36.72 -10.83 11.44
C ARG A 42 38.13 -11.34 11.70
N SER A 43 38.33 -12.65 11.66
CA SER A 43 39.64 -13.25 11.91
C SER A 43 40.68 -12.98 10.80
N HIS A 44 40.21 -12.67 9.59
CA HIS A 44 41.07 -12.42 8.43
C HIS A 44 41.31 -10.93 8.16
N ASN A 45 40.39 -10.06 8.59
CA ASN A 45 40.39 -8.63 8.30
C ASN A 45 40.53 -7.79 9.58
N GLU A 46 41.53 -8.06 10.42
CA GLU A 46 41.78 -7.27 11.65
C GLU A 46 42.01 -5.75 11.39
N GLU A 47 42.32 -5.37 10.14
CA GLU A 47 42.58 -3.98 9.72
C GLU A 47 41.43 -3.29 8.94
N GLU A 48 40.40 -4.03 8.49
CA GLU A 48 39.25 -3.48 7.76
C GLU A 48 37.95 -3.70 8.56
N ASP A 49 37.14 -2.64 8.70
CA ASP A 49 35.85 -2.72 9.39
C ASP A 49 34.88 -3.64 8.63
N ILE A 50 34.05 -4.39 9.36
CA ILE A 50 33.12 -5.34 8.77
C ILE A 50 31.88 -4.59 8.30
N ASP A 51 31.72 -4.44 6.98
CA ASP A 51 30.57 -3.75 6.35
C ASP A 51 29.24 -4.54 6.43
N VAL A 52 29.15 -5.59 7.26
CA VAL A 52 27.99 -6.48 7.37
C VAL A 52 27.31 -6.29 8.73
N PRO A 53 25.96 -6.25 8.80
CA PRO A 53 25.25 -6.19 10.07
C PRO A 53 25.60 -7.36 10.99
N GLU A 54 26.10 -7.07 12.18
CA GLU A 54 26.46 -8.11 13.16
C GLU A 54 25.35 -8.34 14.19
N LEU A 55 25.24 -9.60 14.64
CA LEU A 55 24.44 -9.95 15.80
C LEU A 55 25.30 -9.88 17.07
N ALA A 56 24.93 -9.00 18.01
CA ALA A 56 25.62 -8.90 19.30
C ALA A 56 25.51 -10.20 20.10
N ALA A 57 26.57 -10.61 20.80
CA ALA A 57 26.61 -11.86 21.56
C ALA A 57 25.58 -11.94 22.70
N ASP A 58 25.11 -10.79 23.19
CA ASP A 58 24.07 -10.64 24.21
C ASP A 58 22.72 -10.18 23.63
N ALA A 59 22.55 -10.24 22.29
CA ALA A 59 21.34 -9.82 21.61
C ALA A 59 20.10 -10.53 22.17
N GLY A 60 19.06 -9.75 22.44
CA GLY A 60 17.76 -10.27 22.85
C GLY A 60 17.02 -10.97 21.71
N LEU A 61 15.86 -11.53 22.01
CA LEU A 61 15.01 -12.18 20.99
C LEU A 61 14.53 -11.21 19.91
N VAL A 62 14.21 -9.98 20.31
CA VAL A 62 13.75 -8.93 19.39
C VAL A 62 14.88 -8.51 18.45
N ASP A 63 16.06 -8.22 19.01
CA ASP A 63 17.25 -7.86 18.23
C ASP A 63 17.65 -8.98 17.26
N THR A 64 17.58 -10.23 17.71
CA THR A 64 17.87 -11.40 16.88
C THR A 64 16.88 -11.53 15.71
N LEU A 65 15.58 -11.40 15.97
CA LEU A 65 14.57 -11.42 14.90
C LEU A 65 14.72 -10.23 13.95
N ALA A 66 15.04 -9.05 14.47
CA ALA A 66 15.28 -7.87 13.66
C ALA A 66 16.51 -8.05 12.76
N TRP A 67 17.61 -8.59 13.31
CA TRP A 67 18.81 -8.92 12.55
C TRP A 67 18.51 -9.89 11.41
N LEU A 68 17.79 -10.99 11.69
CA LEU A 68 17.40 -11.97 10.66
C LEU A 68 16.54 -11.36 9.53
N LEU A 69 15.65 -10.42 9.86
CA LEU A 69 14.82 -9.72 8.88
C LEU A 69 15.64 -8.71 8.05
N LEU A 70 16.67 -8.11 8.63
CA LEU A 70 17.55 -7.14 7.96
C LEU A 70 18.52 -7.81 6.99
N THR A 71 19.03 -8.98 7.36
CA THR A 71 19.98 -9.77 6.55
C THR A 71 19.28 -10.67 5.53
N ASP A 72 17.94 -10.60 5.44
CA ASP A 72 17.09 -11.44 4.56
C ASP A 72 17.24 -12.96 4.81
N LEU A 73 17.83 -13.36 5.95
CA LEU A 73 17.88 -14.75 6.42
C LEU A 73 16.50 -15.25 6.87
N LEU A 74 15.61 -14.33 7.22
CA LEU A 74 14.22 -14.59 7.51
C LEU A 74 13.31 -13.91 6.47
N PRO A 75 12.91 -14.64 5.41
CA PRO A 75 12.10 -14.07 4.34
C PRO A 75 10.78 -13.51 4.87
N GLN A 76 10.53 -12.22 4.61
CA GLN A 76 9.39 -11.48 5.14
C GLN A 76 8.05 -12.21 4.94
N HIS A 77 7.79 -12.74 3.73
CA HIS A 77 6.51 -13.39 3.43
C HIS A 77 6.30 -14.65 4.28
N GLY A 78 7.33 -15.48 4.39
CA GLY A 78 7.30 -16.70 5.20
C GLY A 78 7.07 -16.38 6.67
N PHE A 79 7.80 -15.38 7.19
CA PHE A 79 7.65 -14.91 8.56
C PHE A 79 6.25 -14.38 8.86
N LEU A 80 5.73 -13.45 8.06
CA LEU A 80 4.39 -12.86 8.28
C LEU A 80 3.28 -13.91 8.18
N GLN A 81 3.42 -14.88 7.27
CA GLN A 81 2.49 -16.00 7.21
C GLN A 81 2.53 -16.83 8.49
N ARG A 82 3.73 -17.15 9.00
CA ARG A 82 3.93 -17.90 10.24
C ARG A 82 3.30 -17.18 11.43
N VAL A 83 3.52 -15.86 11.54
CA VAL A 83 2.91 -15.00 12.58
C VAL A 83 1.38 -15.03 12.51
N ARG A 84 0.81 -14.95 11.30
CA ARG A 84 -0.64 -15.05 11.09
C ARG A 84 -1.20 -16.42 11.46
N ASP A 85 -0.39 -17.46 11.34
CA ASP A 85 -0.79 -18.83 11.59
C ASP A 85 -0.58 -19.25 13.07
N LEU A 86 0.10 -18.43 13.90
CA LEU A 86 0.30 -18.66 15.34
C LEU A 86 -0.97 -18.98 16.13
N PRO A 87 -2.13 -18.30 15.91
CA PRO A 87 -3.35 -18.61 16.65
C PRO A 87 -3.91 -20.01 16.37
N ARG A 88 -3.40 -20.71 15.34
CA ARG A 88 -3.77 -22.12 15.08
C ARG A 88 -2.95 -23.11 15.89
N GLN A 89 -1.83 -22.67 16.44
CA GLN A 89 -0.83 -23.52 17.09
C GLN A 89 -0.68 -23.24 18.59
N HIS A 90 -1.06 -22.03 19.02
CA HIS A 90 -0.85 -21.55 20.38
C HIS A 90 -2.05 -20.74 20.86
N ASP A 91 -2.28 -20.76 22.17
CA ASP A 91 -3.35 -20.04 22.86
C ASP A 91 -2.82 -19.27 24.07
N GLY A 92 -3.60 -18.29 24.54
CA GLY A 92 -3.34 -17.58 25.81
C GLY A 92 -2.02 -16.80 25.83
N ALA A 93 -1.29 -16.92 26.95
CA ALA A 93 -0.05 -16.16 27.17
C ALA A 93 1.05 -16.49 26.16
N ALA A 94 1.15 -17.75 25.73
CA ALA A 94 2.15 -18.21 24.77
C ALA A 94 1.93 -17.61 23.37
N LEU A 95 0.66 -17.44 22.98
CA LEU A 95 0.30 -16.75 21.74
C LEU A 95 0.67 -15.27 21.82
N LEU A 96 0.30 -14.60 22.91
CA LEU A 96 0.56 -13.17 23.11
C LEU A 96 2.07 -12.86 23.10
N GLU A 97 2.87 -13.68 23.78
CA GLU A 97 4.33 -13.54 23.80
C GLU A 97 4.92 -13.57 22.38
N ARG A 98 4.54 -14.56 21.57
CA ARG A 98 5.05 -14.71 20.19
C ARG A 98 4.60 -13.57 19.29
N GLN A 99 3.34 -13.15 19.40
CA GLN A 99 2.82 -12.02 18.63
C GLN A 99 3.52 -10.71 19.01
N GLN A 100 3.77 -10.50 20.30
CA GLN A 100 4.47 -9.31 20.79
C GLN A 100 5.93 -9.30 20.32
N LEU A 101 6.65 -10.42 20.42
CA LEU A 101 8.02 -10.54 19.91
C LEU A 101 8.10 -10.25 18.40
N ALA A 102 7.18 -10.81 17.62
CA ALA A 102 7.12 -10.54 16.18
C ALA A 102 6.81 -9.08 15.87
N ALA A 103 5.85 -8.49 16.57
CA ALA A 103 5.49 -7.08 16.42
C ALA A 103 6.64 -6.14 16.79
N ASP A 104 7.35 -6.43 17.88
CA ASP A 104 8.46 -5.61 18.35
C ASP A 104 9.67 -5.71 17.40
N ALA A 105 9.95 -6.90 16.85
CA ALA A 105 11.00 -7.08 15.85
C ALA A 105 10.69 -6.29 14.56
N LEU A 106 9.44 -6.37 14.08
CA LEU A 106 8.99 -5.58 12.93
C LEU A 106 9.10 -4.08 13.19
N ARG A 107 8.69 -3.60 14.37
CA ARG A 107 8.83 -2.19 14.77
C ARG A 107 10.29 -1.77 14.81
N GLN A 108 11.20 -2.60 15.30
CA GLN A 108 12.63 -2.29 15.37
C GLN A 108 13.23 -2.10 13.98
N VAL A 109 12.98 -3.03 13.05
CA VAL A 109 13.46 -2.91 11.66
C VAL A 109 12.83 -1.70 10.96
N ASN A 110 11.52 -1.49 11.16
CA ASN A 110 10.83 -0.34 10.59
C ASN A 110 11.36 0.99 11.16
N ARG A 111 11.76 1.02 12.44
CA ARG A 111 12.38 2.18 13.09
C ARG A 111 13.72 2.52 12.43
N GLN A 112 14.57 1.53 12.16
CA GLN A 112 15.85 1.77 11.47
C GLN A 112 15.66 2.39 10.09
N ALA A 113 14.64 1.95 9.33
CA ALA A 113 14.33 2.57 8.04
C ALA A 113 13.92 4.06 8.17
N ILE A 114 13.23 4.43 9.25
CA ILE A 114 12.89 5.83 9.56
C ILE A 114 14.12 6.59 10.04
N ASP A 115 14.97 5.96 10.85
CA ASP A 115 16.22 6.56 11.33
C ASP A 115 17.13 6.91 10.16
N THR A 116 17.26 6.04 9.15
CA THR A 116 18.01 6.37 7.92
C THR A 116 17.43 7.60 7.21
N LEU A 117 16.11 7.80 7.17
CA LEU A 117 15.53 9.02 6.58
C LEU A 117 15.92 10.27 7.37
N TYR A 118 16.02 10.16 8.69
CA TYR A 118 16.44 11.26 9.55
C TYR A 118 17.93 11.56 9.40
N ASP A 119 18.77 10.52 9.39
CA ASP A 119 20.22 10.64 9.25
C ASP A 119 20.61 11.24 7.89
N GLU A 120 19.82 10.97 6.85
CA GLU A 120 19.97 11.54 5.50
C GLU A 120 19.32 12.94 5.32
N ASP A 121 18.93 13.62 6.42
CA ASP A 121 18.28 14.94 6.44
C ASP A 121 17.02 15.02 5.54
N LEU A 122 16.35 13.88 5.35
CA LEU A 122 15.11 13.82 4.58
C LEU A 122 13.94 14.24 5.46
N ILE A 123 13.91 13.82 6.72
CA ILE A 123 12.84 14.14 7.66
C ILE A 123 13.40 14.89 8.87
N ASP A 124 12.59 15.75 9.46
CA ASP A 124 12.96 16.41 10.71
C ASP A 124 12.69 15.53 11.95
N GLN A 125 13.16 15.98 13.11
CA GLN A 125 13.02 15.23 14.37
C GLN A 125 11.55 15.00 14.73
N TRP A 126 10.68 15.98 14.52
CA TRP A 126 9.27 15.84 14.86
C TRP A 126 8.57 14.81 13.96
N GLN A 127 8.91 14.81 12.66
CA GLN A 127 8.44 13.82 11.70
C GLN A 127 8.93 12.42 12.04
N ARG A 128 10.19 12.28 12.47
CA ARG A 128 10.74 11.01 12.97
C ARG A 128 9.96 10.49 14.16
N ASP A 129 9.75 11.32 15.18
CA ASP A 129 9.03 10.93 16.40
C ASP A 129 7.58 10.57 16.10
N ALA A 130 6.91 11.34 15.23
CA ALA A 130 5.57 11.05 14.76
C ALA A 130 5.49 9.72 14.01
N ALA A 131 6.46 9.43 13.12
CA ALA A 131 6.53 8.16 12.41
C ALA A 131 6.84 6.98 13.34
N HIS A 132 7.70 7.17 14.35
CA HIS A 132 7.97 6.16 15.37
C HIS A 132 6.72 5.77 16.16
N ALA A 133 5.86 6.74 16.48
CA ALA A 133 4.61 6.51 17.19
C ALA A 133 3.57 5.75 16.35
N SER A 134 3.66 5.82 15.02
CA SER A 134 2.71 5.21 14.08
C SER A 134 3.28 4.00 13.31
N LEU A 135 4.34 3.38 13.84
CA LEU A 135 4.98 2.23 13.20
C LEU A 135 4.01 1.03 13.10
N PRO A 136 3.90 0.42 11.90
CA PRO A 136 3.09 -0.77 11.75
C PRO A 136 3.72 -1.95 12.49
N ALA A 137 2.87 -2.80 13.06
CA ALA A 137 3.25 -4.01 13.80
C ALA A 137 3.03 -5.30 13.01
N ASP A 138 2.43 -5.21 11.82
CA ASP A 138 1.94 -6.34 11.01
C ASP A 138 2.56 -6.38 9.61
N ARG A 139 3.38 -5.39 9.26
CA ARG A 139 4.09 -5.31 7.97
C ARG A 139 5.48 -4.75 8.15
N LEU A 140 6.39 -5.23 7.31
CA LEU A 140 7.74 -4.71 7.18
C LEU A 140 7.74 -3.62 6.10
N LEU A 141 8.30 -2.46 6.41
CA LEU A 141 8.62 -1.41 5.44
C LEU A 141 9.89 -1.78 4.68
N ALA A 142 10.84 -2.46 5.33
CA ALA A 142 12.05 -3.09 4.75
C ALA A 142 13.05 -2.14 4.08
N SER A 143 12.69 -0.86 3.85
CA SER A 143 13.60 0.13 3.27
C SER A 143 13.18 1.56 3.63
N PRO A 144 14.12 2.51 3.61
CA PRO A 144 13.82 3.94 3.78
C PRO A 144 12.82 4.44 2.73
N VAL A 145 12.87 3.93 1.49
CA VAL A 145 11.93 4.28 0.41
C VAL A 145 10.50 3.92 0.77
N ALA A 146 10.28 2.70 1.23
CA ALA A 146 8.96 2.23 1.63
C ALA A 146 8.46 2.99 2.88
N ALA A 147 9.37 3.29 3.81
CA ALA A 147 9.05 4.08 4.99
C ALA A 147 8.61 5.51 4.62
N LEU A 148 9.30 6.16 3.69
CA LEU A 148 8.92 7.47 3.15
C LEU A 148 7.57 7.42 2.43
N CYS A 149 7.32 6.38 1.62
CA CYS A 149 6.02 6.17 0.98
C CYS A 149 4.91 5.96 2.01
N ASP A 150 5.21 5.29 3.12
CA ASP A 150 4.24 5.07 4.18
C ASP A 150 3.93 6.35 4.97
N MET A 151 4.93 7.18 5.27
CA MET A 151 4.73 8.50 5.87
C MET A 151 3.85 9.40 5.00
N LEU A 152 4.00 9.33 3.67
CA LEU A 152 3.11 10.03 2.72
C LEU A 152 1.68 9.50 2.76
N ARG A 153 1.52 8.18 2.89
CA ARG A 153 0.21 7.52 2.95
C ARG A 153 -0.52 7.82 4.26
N GLN A 154 0.20 7.86 5.37
CA GLN A 154 -0.32 8.18 6.70
C GLN A 154 -0.56 9.69 6.89
N GLY A 155 0.05 10.54 6.05
CA GLY A 155 -0.07 12.00 6.14
C GLY A 155 0.91 12.66 7.12
N THR A 156 1.83 11.89 7.71
CA THR A 156 2.96 12.43 8.52
C THR A 156 3.87 13.33 7.68
N LEU A 157 3.96 13.05 6.37
CA LEU A 157 4.57 13.93 5.39
C LEU A 157 3.53 14.32 4.33
N SER A 158 3.32 15.62 4.12
CA SER A 158 2.39 16.09 3.08
C SER A 158 3.05 16.11 1.70
N ALA A 159 2.23 16.00 0.64
CA ALA A 159 2.70 16.12 -0.74
C ALA A 159 3.53 17.39 -1.04
N PRO A 160 3.15 18.61 -0.60
CA PRO A 160 3.99 19.79 -0.81
C PRO A 160 5.32 19.74 -0.05
N GLN A 161 5.33 19.20 1.18
CA GLN A 161 6.58 19.02 1.93
C GLN A 161 7.51 18.03 1.21
N PHE A 162 6.97 16.96 0.65
CA PHE A 162 7.73 15.99 -0.13
C PHE A 162 8.36 16.58 -1.40
N GLU A 163 7.64 17.41 -2.14
CA GLU A 163 8.22 18.08 -3.31
C GLU A 163 9.30 19.11 -2.91
N ALA A 164 9.12 19.81 -1.79
CA ALA A 164 10.16 20.70 -1.25
C ALA A 164 11.42 19.93 -0.84
N LEU A 165 11.25 18.78 -0.17
CA LEU A 165 12.30 17.83 0.19
C LEU A 165 13.03 17.31 -1.06
N ARG A 166 12.27 16.96 -2.10
CA ARG A 166 12.81 16.51 -3.38
C ARG A 166 13.68 17.56 -4.08
N LEU A 167 13.24 18.82 -4.06
CA LEU A 167 14.04 19.92 -4.60
C LEU A 167 15.32 20.12 -3.78
N ARG A 168 15.23 20.05 -2.44
CA ARG A 168 16.37 20.21 -1.55
C ARG A 168 17.41 19.12 -1.75
N ALA A 169 17.00 17.86 -1.75
CA ALA A 169 17.93 16.74 -1.89
C ALA A 169 18.64 16.74 -3.24
N ARG A 170 17.95 17.11 -4.32
CA ARG A 170 18.58 17.26 -5.65
C ARG A 170 19.62 18.38 -5.72
N GLN A 171 19.50 19.40 -4.87
CA GLN A 171 20.42 20.53 -4.85
C GLN A 171 21.59 20.34 -3.89
N ARG A 172 21.35 19.71 -2.73
CA ARG A 172 22.30 19.65 -1.61
C ARG A 172 22.29 18.33 -0.82
N GLY A 173 21.46 17.37 -1.20
CA GLY A 173 21.37 16.09 -0.50
C GLY A 173 22.55 15.18 -0.85
N SER A 174 22.75 14.16 -0.02
CA SER A 174 23.64 13.04 -0.32
C SER A 174 23.15 12.27 -1.55
N GLU A 175 24.03 11.44 -2.12
CA GLU A 175 23.65 10.54 -3.21
C GLU A 175 22.53 9.57 -2.76
N LEU A 176 22.64 9.03 -1.55
CA LEU A 176 21.64 8.12 -0.98
C LEU A 176 20.28 8.82 -0.81
N ALA A 177 20.26 10.05 -0.29
CA ALA A 177 19.05 10.86 -0.16
C ALA A 177 18.35 11.05 -1.53
N VAL A 178 19.12 11.38 -2.57
CA VAL A 178 18.59 11.52 -3.94
C VAL A 178 18.01 10.22 -4.46
N ILE A 179 18.71 9.09 -4.27
CA ILE A 179 18.24 7.76 -4.68
C ILE A 179 16.92 7.41 -3.99
N ILE A 180 16.85 7.58 -2.66
CA ILE A 180 15.67 7.28 -1.86
C ILE A 180 14.46 8.08 -2.36
N ILE A 181 14.62 9.39 -2.54
CA ILE A 181 13.53 10.26 -2.97
C ILE A 181 13.06 9.92 -4.38
N ASP A 182 13.99 9.73 -5.33
CA ASP A 182 13.61 9.43 -6.70
C ASP A 182 12.95 8.05 -6.79
N ALA A 183 13.37 7.08 -5.98
CA ALA A 183 12.69 5.79 -5.84
C ALA A 183 11.27 5.96 -5.25
N ALA A 184 11.12 6.71 -4.16
CA ALA A 184 9.82 6.98 -3.54
C ALA A 184 8.87 7.72 -4.49
N ALA A 185 9.36 8.70 -5.25
CA ALA A 185 8.59 9.42 -6.26
C ALA A 185 8.13 8.51 -7.41
N ARG A 186 8.93 7.51 -7.80
CA ARG A 186 8.53 6.49 -8.78
C ARG A 186 7.47 5.55 -8.21
N GLN A 187 7.64 5.13 -6.96
CA GLN A 187 6.75 4.17 -6.31
C GLN A 187 5.37 4.76 -6.03
N THR A 188 5.31 5.95 -5.43
CA THR A 188 4.04 6.69 -5.21
C THR A 188 3.25 6.87 -6.51
N ARG A 189 3.91 7.21 -7.63
CA ARG A 189 3.29 7.29 -8.97
C ARG A 189 2.71 5.97 -9.47
N ARG A 190 3.32 4.83 -9.14
CA ARG A 190 2.80 3.49 -9.51
C ARG A 190 1.58 3.14 -8.67
N GLU A 191 1.59 3.47 -7.38
CA GLU A 191 0.53 3.18 -6.42
C GLU A 191 -0.73 4.06 -6.60
N LEU A 192 -0.61 5.23 -7.24
CA LEU A 192 -1.77 6.04 -7.62
C LEU A 192 -2.72 5.23 -8.53
N PRO A 193 -3.99 5.05 -8.13
CA PRO A 193 -4.96 4.30 -8.92
C PRO A 193 -5.15 4.98 -10.28
N ALA A 194 -5.44 4.17 -11.31
CA ALA A 194 -5.40 4.63 -12.71
C ALA A 194 -6.22 5.91 -12.96
N HIS A 195 -7.34 6.10 -12.26
CA HIS A 195 -8.21 7.27 -12.37
C HIS A 195 -7.67 8.53 -11.66
N ALA A 196 -6.70 8.42 -10.75
CA ALA A 196 -6.03 9.55 -10.10
C ALA A 196 -4.76 9.99 -10.85
N ARG A 197 -4.37 9.27 -11.91
CA ARG A 197 -3.20 9.65 -12.73
C ARG A 197 -3.58 10.79 -13.68
N PRO A 198 -2.85 11.93 -13.69
CA PRO A 198 -3.18 13.06 -14.56
C PRO A 198 -3.19 12.68 -16.05
N GLY A 199 -2.33 11.73 -16.46
CA GLY A 199 -2.33 11.21 -17.84
C GLY A 199 -3.61 10.48 -18.25
N THR A 200 -4.38 9.92 -17.31
CA THR A 200 -5.62 9.22 -17.60
C THR A 200 -6.77 10.19 -17.87
N TRP A 201 -6.81 11.32 -17.16
CA TRP A 201 -7.73 12.42 -17.45
C TRP A 201 -7.47 13.05 -18.81
N VAL A 202 -6.20 13.25 -19.16
CA VAL A 202 -5.81 13.73 -20.50
C VAL A 202 -6.28 12.76 -21.58
N LYS A 203 -6.08 11.45 -21.39
CA LYS A 203 -6.58 10.43 -22.34
C LYS A 203 -8.11 10.39 -22.42
N ALA A 204 -8.81 10.48 -21.29
CA ALA A 204 -10.27 10.52 -21.26
C ALA A 204 -10.81 11.77 -21.97
N ALA A 205 -10.20 12.93 -21.74
CA ALA A 205 -10.54 14.17 -22.44
C ALA A 205 -10.27 14.06 -23.96
N LEU A 206 -9.17 13.41 -24.36
CA LEU A 206 -8.82 13.21 -25.76
C LEU A 206 -9.79 12.24 -26.45
N ILE A 207 -10.23 11.18 -25.76
CA ILE A 207 -11.27 10.26 -26.24
C ILE A 207 -12.61 11.00 -26.39
N LEU A 208 -13.00 11.81 -25.40
CA LEU A 208 -14.22 12.63 -25.49
C LEU A 208 -14.15 13.63 -26.65
N LEU A 209 -13.00 14.25 -26.89
CA LEU A 209 -12.78 15.16 -28.01
C LEU A 209 -12.92 14.43 -29.35
N VAL A 210 -12.30 13.26 -29.51
CA VAL A 210 -12.42 12.43 -30.71
C VAL A 210 -13.87 11.99 -30.94
N LEU A 211 -14.59 11.61 -29.88
CA LEU A 211 -16.00 11.21 -29.97
C LEU A 211 -16.89 12.40 -30.37
N ALA A 212 -16.65 13.58 -29.81
CA ALA A 212 -17.34 14.81 -30.20
C ALA A 212 -17.08 15.18 -31.67
N PHE A 213 -15.84 15.00 -32.15
CA PHE A 213 -15.48 15.24 -33.54
C PHE A 213 -16.12 14.22 -34.49
N ALA A 214 -16.16 12.95 -34.11
CA ALA A 214 -16.84 11.89 -34.87
C ALA A 214 -18.36 12.12 -34.94
N ALA A 215 -18.99 12.52 -33.84
CA ALA A 215 -20.41 12.89 -33.81
C ALA A 215 -20.70 14.11 -34.71
N SER A 216 -19.83 15.12 -34.68
CA SER A 216 -19.96 16.32 -35.51
C SER A 216 -19.79 16.01 -37.01
N ALA A 217 -18.88 15.11 -37.36
CA ALA A 217 -18.68 14.65 -38.74
C ALA A 217 -19.86 13.81 -39.27
N MET A 218 -20.53 13.04 -38.41
CA MET A 218 -21.76 12.31 -38.78
C MET A 218 -22.93 13.26 -39.03
N ILE A 219 -23.07 14.32 -38.23
CA ILE A 219 -24.11 15.35 -38.41
C ILE A 219 -23.85 16.18 -39.67
N SER A 220 -22.60 16.53 -39.99
CA SER A 220 -22.27 17.24 -41.25
C SER A 220 -22.44 16.39 -42.52
N LYS A 221 -22.48 15.05 -42.41
CA LYS A 221 -22.79 14.17 -43.56
C LYS A 221 -24.29 14.10 -43.89
N GLN A 222 -25.17 14.63 -43.03
CA GLN A 222 -26.61 14.73 -43.28
C GLN A 222 -26.99 16.07 -43.93
N VAL A 223 -26.31 16.44 -45.02
CA VAL A 223 -26.86 17.40 -45.98
C VAL A 223 -27.53 16.60 -47.11
N PRO A 224 -28.83 16.33 -47.06
CA PRO A 224 -29.53 15.76 -48.19
C PRO A 224 -29.68 16.81 -49.29
N THR A 225 -29.17 16.48 -50.47
CA THR A 225 -29.47 17.11 -51.75
C THR A 225 -31.00 17.13 -51.97
N PRO A 226 -31.62 18.24 -52.39
CA PRO A 226 -33.07 18.30 -52.53
C PRO A 226 -33.49 17.62 -53.84
N THR A 227 -34.15 16.47 -53.72
CA THR A 227 -34.92 15.88 -54.82
C THR A 227 -36.38 15.77 -54.36
N ALA A 228 -37.27 16.17 -55.26
CA ALA A 228 -38.65 16.56 -55.02
C ALA A 228 -39.61 15.50 -54.42
N ALA A 229 -40.63 16.03 -53.71
CA ALA A 229 -41.96 15.50 -53.40
C ALA A 229 -42.02 14.18 -52.58
N THR A 230 -42.74 14.09 -51.46
CA THR A 230 -44.21 14.15 -51.39
C THR A 230 -44.65 14.33 -49.91
N ALA A 231 -45.87 14.82 -49.72
CA ALA A 231 -46.52 15.19 -48.46
C ALA A 231 -46.44 14.18 -47.30
N GLU A 232 -46.44 14.68 -46.05
CA GLU A 232 -47.19 14.18 -44.86
C GLU A 232 -46.65 14.60 -43.47
N GLN A 233 -45.61 15.42 -43.35
CA GLN A 233 -45.05 15.79 -42.02
C GLN A 233 -45.60 17.07 -41.35
N GLY A 234 -46.63 17.71 -41.94
CA GLY A 234 -47.21 18.94 -41.41
C GLY A 234 -48.26 18.75 -40.31
N ALA A 235 -48.86 17.57 -40.22
CA ALA A 235 -49.98 17.30 -39.30
C ALA A 235 -49.53 16.89 -37.89
N GLU A 236 -48.46 16.10 -37.77
CA GLU A 236 -48.02 15.55 -36.47
C GLU A 236 -47.39 16.60 -35.54
N ARG A 237 -46.72 17.62 -36.09
CA ARG A 237 -46.12 18.70 -35.29
C ARG A 237 -47.17 19.63 -34.69
N HIS A 238 -48.28 19.85 -35.37
CA HIS A 238 -49.37 20.67 -34.84
C HIS A 238 -50.11 19.96 -33.70
N ASP A 239 -50.30 18.63 -33.79
CA ASP A 239 -50.99 17.83 -32.78
C ASP A 239 -50.18 17.69 -31.47
N LEU A 240 -48.84 17.59 -31.57
CA LEU A 240 -47.95 17.59 -30.41
C LEU A 240 -47.89 18.96 -29.70
N GLN A 241 -47.95 20.06 -30.46
CA GLN A 241 -47.95 21.41 -29.90
C GLN A 241 -49.28 21.74 -29.21
N GLN A 242 -50.39 21.18 -29.71
CA GLN A 242 -51.71 21.30 -29.10
C GLN A 242 -51.83 20.49 -27.80
N ARG A 243 -51.26 19.28 -27.74
CA ARG A 243 -51.19 18.47 -26.51
C ARG A 243 -50.28 19.09 -25.45
N ALA A 244 -49.19 19.74 -25.83
CA ALA A 244 -48.33 20.47 -24.89
C ALA A 244 -49.04 21.68 -24.27
N ALA A 245 -49.87 22.39 -25.04
CA ALA A 245 -50.67 23.51 -24.52
C ALA A 245 -51.76 23.03 -23.53
N GLN A 246 -52.41 21.88 -23.80
CA GLN A 246 -53.38 21.28 -22.87
C GLN A 246 -52.77 20.73 -21.57
N ALA A 247 -51.52 20.23 -21.61
CA ALA A 247 -50.81 19.76 -20.42
C ALA A 247 -50.40 20.90 -19.47
N VAL A 248 -50.11 22.09 -20.00
CA VAL A 248 -49.77 23.27 -19.18
C VAL A 248 -51.01 23.91 -18.55
N GLU A 249 -52.16 23.86 -19.25
CA GLU A 249 -53.44 24.38 -18.72
C GLU A 249 -54.01 23.48 -17.61
N SER A 250 -53.84 22.15 -17.72
CA SER A 250 -54.28 21.18 -16.69
C SER A 250 -53.43 21.20 -15.42
N ALA A 251 -52.21 21.73 -15.46
CA ALA A 251 -51.36 21.92 -14.29
C ALA A 251 -51.66 23.21 -13.50
N ARG A 252 -52.56 24.08 -13.99
CA ARG A 252 -52.97 25.34 -13.31
C ARG A 252 -54.23 25.21 -12.44
N LEU A 253 -54.84 24.02 -12.37
CA LEU A 253 -55.95 23.73 -11.46
C LEU A 253 -55.43 23.00 -10.21
N PRO A 254 -55.56 23.57 -9.00
CA PRO A 254 -55.07 22.94 -7.78
C PRO A 254 -56.01 21.80 -7.35
N GLY A 255 -55.48 20.58 -7.23
CA GLY A 255 -56.16 19.48 -6.54
C GLY A 255 -56.63 18.31 -7.40
N ALA A 256 -55.76 17.71 -8.21
CA ALA A 256 -55.96 16.37 -8.76
C ALA A 256 -54.63 15.60 -8.71
N GLY A 257 -54.28 15.12 -7.52
CA GLY A 257 -53.15 14.20 -7.36
C GLY A 257 -53.47 12.86 -8.05
N PRO A 258 -52.52 12.25 -8.77
CA PRO A 258 -52.70 10.89 -9.27
C PRO A 258 -52.73 9.91 -8.09
N ASP A 259 -53.81 9.14 -8.05
CA ASP A 259 -54.11 8.06 -7.11
C ASP A 259 -53.05 6.96 -7.28
N LEU A 260 -52.03 6.95 -6.41
CA LEU A 260 -51.02 5.89 -6.35
C LEU A 260 -51.55 4.80 -5.40
N SER A 261 -52.30 3.86 -5.96
CA SER A 261 -52.64 2.59 -5.33
C SER A 261 -51.37 1.77 -5.10
N VAL A 262 -50.84 1.85 -3.88
CA VAL A 262 -49.72 1.04 -3.38
C VAL A 262 -50.25 -0.33 -2.98
N THR A 263 -49.99 -1.35 -3.80
CA THR A 263 -50.22 -2.75 -3.43
C THR A 263 -49.02 -3.23 -2.63
N VAL A 264 -49.18 -3.37 -1.31
CA VAL A 264 -48.21 -4.01 -0.42
C VAL A 264 -48.46 -5.52 -0.45
N GLU A 265 -47.54 -6.27 -1.05
CA GLU A 265 -47.49 -7.73 -0.94
C GLU A 265 -46.75 -8.08 0.36
N GLN A 266 -47.52 -8.30 1.43
CA GLN A 266 -47.04 -8.82 2.72
C GLN A 266 -47.27 -10.33 2.70
N ASP A 267 -46.21 -11.13 2.51
CA ASP A 267 -46.30 -12.58 2.63
C ASP A 267 -45.68 -13.07 3.95
N GLY A 268 -46.54 -13.70 4.76
CA GLY A 268 -46.19 -14.84 5.60
C GLY A 268 -45.49 -14.62 6.94
N ALA A 269 -46.26 -14.29 7.98
CA ALA A 269 -45.88 -14.58 9.37
C ALA A 269 -46.28 -16.03 9.76
N ALA A 270 -45.27 -16.81 10.19
CA ALA A 270 -45.17 -17.90 11.19
C ALA A 270 -46.37 -18.85 11.51
N PRO A 271 -46.08 -20.07 12.01
CA PRO A 271 -46.06 -20.19 13.48
C PRO A 271 -44.99 -21.15 14.06
N PRO A 272 -44.70 -21.04 15.37
CA PRO A 272 -43.81 -21.93 16.10
C PRO A 272 -44.54 -23.22 16.52
N ALA A 273 -43.82 -24.33 16.63
CA ALA A 273 -44.30 -25.55 17.26
C ALA A 273 -43.29 -26.06 18.30
N ARG A 274 -43.76 -25.97 19.56
CA ARG A 274 -43.49 -26.78 20.77
C ARG A 274 -42.18 -27.55 20.90
#